data_AF-A0A3B5LE29-F1
#
_entry.id   AF-A0A3B5LE29-F1
#
_cell.length_a   1.000
_cell.length_b   1.000
_cell.length_c   1.000
_cell.angle_alpha   90.00
_cell.angle_beta   90.00
_cell.angle_gamma   90.00
#
_symmetry.space_group_name_H-M   'P 1'
#
loop_
_entity.id
_entity.type
_entity.pdbx_description
1 polymer ?
#
loop_
_entity_poly.entity_id
_entity_poly.type
_entity_poly.pdbx_seq_one_letter_code
_entity_poly.pdbx_strand_id
1 'polypeptide(L)'
;MATEKCFAKGSPAPGPVPKGQLHLYSMRFCPFAQRTRLALNSKGIKYDTININLKEKPEWFLEKNPLGLVPALETSAGEVIYESSITCEYLDEAYPEKKLLPSSPFGKAQQRMLLEHFSKVIPYFYKIPSARRTGEDVSTQEVELKEKFAKLNEPPPPCRHVLWFPAS
;
A
#
# COMPACT_ATOMS: atom_id res chain seq x y z
N MET A 1 -20.12 -6.55 9.37
CA MET A 1 -19.26 -5.83 10.33
C MET A 1 -17.89 -6.47 10.28
N ALA A 2 -16.85 -5.74 9.85
CA ALA A 2 -15.50 -6.28 9.76
C ALA A 2 -15.01 -6.67 11.16
N THR A 3 -14.53 -7.90 11.31
CA THR A 3 -14.11 -8.46 12.59
C THR A 3 -13.03 -7.60 13.25
N GLU A 4 -13.29 -7.17 14.49
CA GLU A 4 -12.37 -6.34 15.28
C GLU A 4 -11.19 -7.14 15.87
N LYS A 5 -11.16 -8.46 15.64
CA LYS A 5 -10.18 -9.38 16.22
C LYS A 5 -8.82 -9.20 15.55
N CYS A 6 -7.83 -8.88 16.35
CA CYS A 6 -6.42 -8.87 15.99
C CYS A 6 -5.81 -10.22 16.34
N PHE A 7 -5.17 -10.89 15.38
CA PHE A 7 -4.51 -12.17 15.56
C PHE A 7 -3.07 -11.94 16.03
N ALA A 8 -2.71 -12.57 17.14
CA ALA A 8 -1.38 -12.50 17.73
C ALA A 8 -0.77 -13.90 17.88
N LYS A 9 0.45 -13.98 18.40
CA LYS A 9 1.12 -15.24 18.76
C LYS A 9 0.18 -16.22 19.46
N GLY A 10 0.15 -17.47 19.03
CA GLY A 10 -0.76 -18.50 19.57
C GLY A 10 -2.24 -18.38 19.17
N SER A 11 -2.65 -17.34 18.42
CA SER A 11 -3.99 -17.28 17.84
C SER A 11 -4.14 -18.35 16.75
N PRO A 12 -5.28 -19.06 16.67
CA PRO A 12 -5.50 -20.03 15.59
C PRO A 12 -5.52 -19.31 14.24
N ALA A 13 -5.05 -19.99 13.19
CA ALA A 13 -5.16 -19.49 11.83
C ALA A 13 -6.64 -19.24 11.45
N PRO A 14 -6.93 -18.23 10.61
CA PRO A 14 -8.26 -18.11 10.03
C PRO A 14 -8.59 -19.36 9.19
N GLY A 15 -9.88 -19.56 8.91
CA GLY A 15 -10.30 -20.61 7.97
C GLY A 15 -9.74 -20.40 6.56
N PRO A 16 -9.95 -21.35 5.64
CA PRO A 16 -9.54 -21.18 4.24
C PRO A 16 -10.30 -20.01 3.59
N VAL A 17 -9.65 -19.36 2.61
CA VAL A 17 -10.25 -18.27 1.85
C VAL A 17 -11.46 -18.79 1.05
N PRO A 18 -12.68 -18.24 1.22
CA PRO A 18 -13.84 -18.66 0.45
C PRO A 18 -13.66 -18.44 -1.06
N LYS A 19 -14.28 -19.31 -1.88
CA LYS A 19 -14.24 -19.17 -3.35
C LYS A 19 -14.84 -17.83 -3.78
N GLY A 20 -14.11 -17.08 -4.60
CA GLY A 20 -14.53 -15.76 -5.09
C GLY A 20 -14.34 -14.62 -4.08
N GLN A 21 -13.51 -14.83 -3.06
CA GLN A 21 -13.13 -13.84 -2.06
C GLN A 21 -11.60 -13.83 -1.86
N LEU A 22 -11.09 -12.80 -1.20
CA LEU A 22 -9.70 -12.69 -0.78
C LEU A 22 -9.61 -12.56 0.74
N HIS A 23 -8.54 -13.06 1.34
CA HIS A 23 -8.13 -12.58 2.66
C HIS A 23 -7.12 -11.44 2.49
N LEU A 24 -7.33 -10.35 3.21
CA LEU A 24 -6.36 -9.28 3.38
C LEU A 24 -5.77 -9.37 4.80
N TYR A 25 -4.52 -9.80 4.89
CA TYR A 25 -3.71 -9.63 6.08
C TYR A 25 -3.35 -8.16 6.23
N SER A 26 -3.85 -7.54 7.29
CA SER A 26 -3.83 -6.09 7.50
C SER A 26 -3.40 -5.73 8.91
N MET A 27 -3.23 -4.44 9.16
CA MET A 27 -3.24 -3.86 10.51
C MET A 27 -3.95 -2.51 10.40
N ARG A 28 -4.91 -2.25 11.29
CA ARG A 28 -5.86 -1.13 11.21
C ARG A 28 -5.21 0.23 10.92
N PHE A 29 -4.07 0.49 11.55
CA PHE A 29 -3.31 1.74 11.48
C PHE A 29 -2.13 1.70 10.49
N CYS A 30 -1.95 0.62 9.73
CA CYS A 30 -0.87 0.53 8.75
C CYS A 30 -1.24 1.34 7.48
N PRO A 31 -0.44 2.37 7.12
CA PRO A 31 -0.69 3.15 5.89
C PRO A 31 -0.38 2.33 4.62
N PHE A 32 0.55 1.39 4.68
CA PHE A 32 0.82 0.49 3.55
C PHE A 32 -0.35 -0.44 3.29
N ALA A 33 -0.92 -1.04 4.33
CA ALA A 33 -2.12 -1.88 4.19
C ALA A 33 -3.37 -1.06 3.84
N GLN A 34 -3.39 0.23 4.15
CA GLN A 34 -4.44 1.13 3.70
C GLN A 34 -4.50 1.24 2.18
N ARG A 35 -3.37 1.22 1.47
CA ARG A 35 -3.35 1.23 -0.01
C ARG A 35 -4.17 0.07 -0.59
N THR A 36 -3.90 -1.15 -0.13
CA THR A 36 -4.62 -2.35 -0.59
C THR A 36 -6.09 -2.31 -0.20
N ARG A 37 -6.44 -1.83 1.01
CA ARG A 37 -7.84 -1.62 1.42
C ARG A 37 -8.57 -0.66 0.48
N LEU A 38 -7.93 0.46 0.12
CA LEU A 38 -8.50 1.45 -0.79
C LEU A 38 -8.68 0.86 -2.20
N ALA A 39 -7.72 0.09 -2.70
CA ALA A 39 -7.83 -0.59 -4.00
C ALA A 39 -8.99 -1.58 -4.03
N LEU A 40 -9.10 -2.45 -3.02
CA LEU A 40 -10.19 -3.43 -2.88
C LEU A 40 -11.56 -2.72 -2.85
N ASN A 41 -11.70 -1.69 -2.01
CA ASN A 41 -12.94 -0.94 -1.86
C ASN A 41 -13.34 -0.20 -3.14
N SER A 42 -12.38 0.47 -3.79
CA SER A 42 -12.65 1.23 -5.03
C SER A 42 -13.10 0.31 -6.17
N LYS A 43 -12.55 -0.90 -6.22
CA LYS A 43 -12.91 -1.91 -7.21
C LYS A 43 -14.17 -2.70 -6.82
N GLY A 44 -14.60 -2.65 -5.57
CA GLY A 44 -15.76 -3.41 -5.06
C GLY A 44 -15.50 -4.92 -4.95
N ILE A 45 -14.24 -5.30 -4.75
CA ILE A 45 -13.82 -6.70 -4.62
C ILE A 45 -14.25 -7.22 -3.24
N LYS A 46 -14.77 -8.44 -3.17
CA LYS A 46 -15.12 -9.07 -1.89
C LYS A 46 -13.85 -9.55 -1.19
N TYR A 47 -13.68 -9.19 0.07
CA TYR A 47 -12.54 -9.62 0.88
C TYR A 47 -12.86 -9.64 2.37
N ASP A 48 -12.18 -10.49 3.12
CA ASP A 48 -12.16 -10.46 4.59
C ASP A 48 -10.87 -9.81 5.08
N THR A 49 -10.97 -8.98 6.12
CA THR A 49 -9.80 -8.36 6.75
C THR A 49 -9.35 -9.19 7.93
N ILE A 50 -8.13 -9.72 7.88
CA ILE A 50 -7.48 -10.43 8.97
C ILE A 50 -6.43 -9.50 9.58
N ASN A 51 -6.75 -8.88 10.72
CA ASN A 51 -5.82 -7.96 11.38
C ASN A 51 -4.72 -8.75 12.11
N ILE A 52 -3.46 -8.40 11.88
CA ILE A 52 -2.28 -9.03 12.50
C ILE A 52 -1.68 -8.10 13.55
N ASN A 53 -1.36 -8.65 14.72
CA ASN A 53 -0.54 -7.96 15.72
C ASN A 53 0.91 -7.97 15.23
N LEU A 54 1.42 -6.80 14.81
CA LEU A 54 2.77 -6.69 14.25
C LEU A 54 3.89 -6.78 15.30
N LYS A 55 3.57 -6.67 16.59
CA LYS A 55 4.53 -6.86 17.69
C LYS A 55 4.66 -8.32 18.08
N GLU A 56 3.54 -9.03 18.11
CA GLU A 56 3.45 -10.44 18.47
C GLU A 56 2.80 -11.21 17.33
N LYS A 57 3.55 -11.41 16.25
CA LYS A 57 3.03 -11.98 15.01
C LYS A 57 2.68 -13.47 15.22
N PRO A 58 1.52 -13.93 14.73
CA PRO A 58 1.21 -15.36 14.71
C PRO A 58 2.22 -16.14 13.86
N GLU A 59 2.59 -17.33 14.29
CA GLU A 59 3.53 -18.22 13.61
C GLU A 59 3.05 -18.59 12.20
N TRP A 60 1.77 -18.95 12.07
CA TRP A 60 1.14 -19.29 10.78
C TRP A 60 1.16 -18.14 9.77
N PHE A 61 1.25 -16.89 10.23
CA PHE A 61 1.35 -15.74 9.32
C PHE A 61 2.77 -15.63 8.76
N LEU A 62 3.78 -15.92 9.59
CA LEU A 62 5.18 -15.94 9.17
C LEU A 62 5.49 -17.07 8.20
N GLU A 63 4.79 -18.21 8.32
CA GLU A 63 4.85 -19.30 7.34
C GLU A 63 4.35 -18.86 5.96
N LYS A 64 3.33 -18.00 5.90
CA LYS A 64 2.78 -17.45 4.64
C LYS A 64 3.62 -16.31 4.07
N ASN A 65 4.06 -15.39 4.93
CA ASN A 65 4.90 -14.27 4.55
C ASN A 65 6.09 -14.17 5.51
N PRO A 66 7.28 -14.70 5.14
CA PRO A 66 8.47 -14.68 5.99
C PRO A 66 8.94 -13.29 6.40
N LEU A 67 8.60 -12.24 5.62
CA LEU A 67 8.90 -10.86 5.99
C LEU A 67 8.06 -10.39 7.19
N GLY A 68 6.91 -11.04 7.42
CA GLY A 68 5.98 -10.71 8.50
C GLY A 68 5.45 -9.28 8.41
N LEU A 69 5.34 -8.74 7.19
CA LEU A 69 4.85 -7.39 6.92
C LEU A 69 3.41 -7.45 6.39
N VAL A 70 2.66 -6.38 6.63
CA VAL A 70 1.34 -6.16 6.03
C VAL A 70 1.42 -4.94 5.12
N PRO A 71 0.70 -4.93 3.98
CA PRO A 71 -0.34 -5.88 3.57
C PRO A 71 0.20 -7.18 2.98
N ALA A 72 -0.62 -8.23 3.08
CA ALA A 72 -0.55 -9.41 2.22
C ALA A 72 -1.96 -9.87 1.82
N LEU A 73 -2.13 -10.33 0.59
CA LEU A 73 -3.36 -10.94 0.07
C LEU A 73 -3.18 -12.45 0.01
N GLU A 74 -4.25 -13.19 0.27
CA GLU A 74 -4.34 -14.62 0.00
C GLU A 74 -5.55 -14.93 -0.86
N THR A 75 -5.33 -15.67 -1.95
CA THR A 75 -6.37 -16.11 -2.88
C THR A 75 -7.02 -17.40 -2.40
N SER A 76 -8.19 -17.75 -2.95
CA SER A 76 -8.82 -19.06 -2.69
C SER A 76 -7.99 -20.26 -3.18
N ALA A 77 -6.96 -20.03 -4.00
CA ALA A 77 -5.99 -21.06 -4.41
C ALA A 77 -4.81 -21.20 -3.44
N GLY A 78 -4.75 -20.39 -2.37
CA GLY A 78 -3.66 -20.38 -1.40
C GLY A 78 -2.42 -19.58 -1.84
N GLU A 79 -2.52 -18.81 -2.92
CA GLU A 79 -1.43 -17.94 -3.38
C GLU A 79 -1.33 -16.71 -2.48
N VAL A 80 -0.12 -16.33 -2.09
CA VAL A 80 0.15 -15.18 -1.21
C VAL A 80 0.87 -14.09 -1.98
N ILE A 81 0.32 -12.87 -1.95
CA ILE A 81 0.90 -11.68 -2.59
C ILE A 81 1.16 -10.64 -1.51
N TYR A 82 2.41 -10.19 -1.37
CA TYR A 82 2.83 -9.17 -0.40
C TYR A 82 3.44 -7.95 -1.10
N GLU A 83 3.78 -6.93 -0.33
CA GLU A 83 4.09 -5.55 -0.75
C GLU A 83 2.86 -4.73 -1.17
N SER A 84 2.79 -3.50 -0.64
CA SER A 84 1.59 -2.66 -0.82
C SER A 84 1.36 -2.20 -2.27
N SER A 85 2.42 -1.92 -3.03
CA SER A 85 2.30 -1.57 -4.45
C SER A 85 1.94 -2.80 -5.29
N ILE A 86 2.61 -3.93 -5.05
CA ILE A 86 2.41 -5.18 -5.79
C ILE A 86 0.99 -5.72 -5.58
N THR A 87 0.49 -5.71 -4.34
CA THR A 87 -0.91 -6.10 -4.07
C THR A 87 -1.92 -5.20 -4.81
N CYS A 88 -1.67 -3.89 -4.91
CA CYS A 88 -2.54 -2.99 -5.68
C CYS A 88 -2.47 -3.27 -7.19
N GLU A 89 -1.27 -3.51 -7.75
CA GLU A 89 -1.10 -3.86 -9.17
C GLU A 89 -1.78 -5.19 -9.49
N TYR A 90 -1.57 -6.22 -8.67
CA TYR A 90 -2.25 -7.51 -8.80
C TYR A 90 -3.77 -7.37 -8.84
N LEU A 91 -4.34 -6.60 -7.91
CA LEU A 91 -5.78 -6.35 -7.90
C LEU A 91 -6.24 -5.66 -9.18
N ASP A 92 -5.45 -4.71 -9.70
CA ASP A 92 -5.82 -3.99 -10.91
C ASP A 92 -5.82 -4.86 -12.17
N GLU A 93 -4.90 -5.82 -12.24
CA GLU A 93 -4.78 -6.77 -13.36
C GLU A 93 -5.77 -7.92 -13.26
N ALA A 94 -5.95 -8.52 -12.07
CA ALA A 94 -6.82 -9.67 -11.87
C ALA A 94 -8.33 -9.32 -11.92
N TYR A 95 -8.69 -8.06 -11.68
CA TYR A 95 -10.09 -7.58 -11.67
C TYR A 95 -10.25 -6.37 -12.61
N PRO A 96 -10.35 -6.59 -13.94
CA PRO A 96 -10.20 -5.53 -14.95
C PRO A 96 -11.40 -4.57 -15.09
N GLU A 97 -12.52 -4.83 -14.41
CA GLU A 97 -13.80 -4.10 -14.60
C GLU A 97 -13.71 -2.62 -14.23
N LYS A 98 -12.89 -2.29 -13.23
CA LYS A 98 -12.67 -0.91 -12.75
C LYS A 98 -11.19 -0.62 -12.65
N LYS A 99 -10.56 -0.15 -13.72
CA LYS A 99 -9.12 0.14 -13.73
C LYS A 99 -8.74 1.29 -12.81
N LEU A 100 -7.71 1.07 -12.00
CA LEU A 100 -7.07 2.08 -11.14
C LEU A 100 -5.92 2.77 -11.86
N LEU A 101 -5.17 2.03 -12.70
CA LEU A 101 -4.07 2.58 -13.48
C LEU A 101 -4.49 2.94 -14.92
N PRO A 102 -3.81 3.92 -15.55
CA PRO A 102 -3.97 4.20 -16.97
C PRO A 102 -3.69 2.96 -17.83
N SER A 103 -4.34 2.88 -18.99
CA SER A 103 -4.11 1.76 -19.92
C SER A 103 -2.82 1.92 -20.75
N SER A 104 -2.32 3.14 -20.96
CA SER A 104 -1.10 3.37 -21.73
C SER A 104 0.15 2.98 -20.94
N PRO A 105 1.16 2.35 -21.58
CA PRO A 105 2.43 2.01 -20.91
C PRO A 105 3.10 3.21 -20.26
N PHE A 106 3.12 4.35 -20.96
CA PHE A 106 3.68 5.59 -20.43
C PHE A 106 2.89 6.13 -19.24
N GLY A 107 1.55 6.09 -19.29
CA GLY A 107 0.72 6.52 -18.16
C GLY A 107 0.94 5.67 -16.91
N LYS A 108 1.11 4.35 -17.06
CA LYS A 108 1.51 3.46 -15.95
C LYS A 108 2.88 3.84 -15.40
N ALA A 109 3.85 4.11 -16.26
CA ALA A 109 5.18 4.55 -15.84
C ALA A 109 5.13 5.87 -15.06
N GLN A 110 4.31 6.85 -15.49
CA GLN A 110 4.10 8.10 -14.76
C GLN A 110 3.55 7.87 -13.34
N GLN A 111 2.56 6.99 -13.18
CA GLN A 111 2.04 6.64 -11.85
C GLN A 111 3.10 5.98 -10.95
N ARG A 112 3.91 5.07 -11.52
CA ARG A 112 5.01 4.41 -10.78
C ARG A 112 6.11 5.41 -10.38
N MET A 113 6.48 6.33 -11.26
CA MET A 113 7.44 7.40 -10.95
C MET A 113 6.93 8.32 -9.83
N LEU A 114 5.65 8.67 -9.85
CA LEU A 114 5.02 9.46 -8.78
C LEU A 114 5.08 8.73 -7.44
N LEU A 115 4.74 7.43 -7.43
CA LEU A 115 4.81 6.61 -6.22
C LEU A 115 6.25 6.51 -5.68
N GLU A 116 7.23 6.35 -6.57
CA GLU A 116 8.65 6.32 -6.21
C GLU A 116 9.17 7.67 -5.69
N HIS A 117 8.65 8.79 -6.22
CA HIS A 117 8.97 10.09 -5.66
C HIS A 117 8.37 10.26 -4.25
N PHE A 118 7.11 9.85 -4.08
CA PHE A 118 6.42 9.90 -2.79
C PHE A 118 7.03 8.95 -1.75
N SER A 119 7.63 7.82 -2.16
CA SER A 119 8.26 6.85 -1.25
C SER A 119 9.32 7.51 -0.34
N LYS A 120 9.98 8.56 -0.84
CA LYS A 120 11.00 9.35 -0.13
C LYS A 120 10.44 10.27 0.95
N VAL A 121 9.12 10.53 0.94
CA VAL A 121 8.41 11.29 1.98
C VAL A 121 8.04 10.39 3.15
N ILE A 122 7.78 9.11 2.89
CA ILE A 122 7.26 8.16 3.88
C ILE A 122 8.10 8.08 5.17
N PRO A 123 9.45 8.05 5.12
CA PRO A 123 10.28 7.97 6.32
C PRO A 123 10.05 9.11 7.32
N TYR A 124 9.69 10.31 6.85
CA TYR A 124 9.49 11.48 7.71
C TYR A 124 8.25 11.34 8.61
N PHE A 125 7.21 10.65 8.15
CA PHE A 125 6.02 10.36 8.97
C PHE A 125 6.35 9.47 10.18
N TYR A 126 7.44 8.72 10.13
CA TYR A 126 7.90 7.91 11.25
C TYR A 126 9.02 8.61 12.05
N LYS A 127 9.99 9.22 11.35
CA LYS A 127 11.14 9.89 11.97
C LYS A 127 10.71 11.06 12.85
N ILE A 128 9.84 11.96 12.37
CA ILE A 128 9.44 13.16 13.13
C ILE A 128 8.70 12.79 14.42
N PRO A 129 7.62 11.96 14.41
CA PRO A 129 6.96 11.58 15.66
C PRO A 129 7.83 10.71 16.57
N SER A 130 8.81 9.98 16.04
CA SER A 130 9.76 9.23 16.86
C SER A 130 10.74 10.16 17.59
N ALA A 131 11.37 11.09 16.86
CA ALA A 131 12.30 12.08 17.40
C ALA A 131 11.63 13.00 18.43
N ARG A 132 10.39 13.46 18.17
CA ARG A 132 9.61 14.22 19.14
C ARG A 132 9.35 13.45 20.44
N ARG A 133 9.19 12.13 20.38
CA ARG A 133 9.00 11.29 21.58
C ARG A 133 10.27 11.14 22.40
N THR A 134 11.45 11.22 21.78
CA THR A 134 12.75 11.17 22.44
C THR A 134 13.25 12.56 22.86
N GLY A 135 12.51 13.63 22.56
CA GLY A 135 12.87 15.00 22.87
C GLY A 135 13.94 15.60 21.94
N GLU A 136 14.20 14.95 20.80
CA GLU A 136 15.13 15.44 19.78
C GLU A 136 14.53 16.61 18.99
N ASP A 137 15.39 17.52 18.54
CA ASP A 137 14.98 18.55 17.59
C ASP A 137 14.60 17.94 16.23
N VAL A 138 13.50 18.44 15.68
CA VAL A 138 12.94 17.98 14.40
C VAL A 138 12.91 19.05 13.33
N SER A 139 13.44 20.25 13.61
CA SER A 139 13.41 21.40 12.71
C SER A 139 13.96 21.06 11.31
N THR A 140 15.07 20.34 11.23
CA THR A 140 15.71 19.93 9.98
C THR A 140 14.80 18.98 9.19
N GLN A 141 14.24 17.97 9.86
CA GLN A 141 13.35 16.97 9.26
C GLN A 141 12.06 17.63 8.74
N GLU A 142 11.55 18.65 9.42
CA GLU A 142 10.37 19.41 8.98
C GLU A 142 10.66 20.26 7.73
N VAL A 143 11.84 20.88 7.65
CA VAL A 143 12.28 21.61 6.45
C VAL A 143 12.42 20.65 5.27
N GLU A 144 13.14 19.54 5.45
CA GLU A 144 13.30 18.51 4.42
C GLU A 144 11.94 17.93 3.96
N LEU A 145 11.01 17.72 4.90
CA LEU A 145 9.66 17.26 4.58
C LEU A 145 8.91 18.26 3.71
N LYS A 146 8.94 19.56 4.08
CA LYS A 146 8.31 20.64 3.29
C LYS A 146 8.90 20.72 1.89
N GLU A 147 10.22 20.63 1.75
CA GLU A 147 10.89 20.64 0.45
C GLU A 147 10.48 19.46 -0.42
N LYS A 148 10.38 18.25 0.15
CA LYS A 148 9.93 17.06 -0.61
C LYS A 148 8.47 17.17 -1.02
N PHE A 149 7.60 17.74 -0.19
CA PHE A 149 6.22 18.01 -0.56
C PHE A 149 6.08 19.08 -1.64
N ALA A 150 6.92 20.12 -1.61
CA ALA A 150 6.95 21.12 -2.67
C ALA A 150 7.27 20.48 -4.04
N LYS A 151 8.27 19.60 -4.08
CA LYS A 151 8.65 18.85 -5.29
C LYS A 151 7.56 17.91 -5.83
N LEU A 152 6.71 17.37 -4.95
CA LEU A 152 5.54 16.56 -5.34
C LEU A 152 4.44 17.38 -6.00
N ASN A 153 4.33 18.67 -5.67
CA ASN A 153 3.32 19.56 -6.22
C ASN A 153 3.75 20.19 -7.55
N GLU A 154 5.04 20.12 -7.89
CA GLU A 154 5.51 20.53 -9.19
C GLU A 154 4.99 19.55 -10.26
N PRO A 155 4.39 20.05 -11.35
CA PRO A 155 4.05 19.17 -12.46
C PRO A 155 5.34 18.48 -12.91
N PRO A 156 5.29 17.19 -13.31
CA PRO A 156 6.47 16.55 -13.90
C PRO A 156 6.99 17.46 -15.00
N PRO A 157 8.31 17.71 -15.06
CA PRO A 157 8.86 18.64 -16.05
C PRO A 157 8.31 18.23 -17.41
N PRO A 158 7.79 19.19 -18.21
CA PRO A 158 7.30 18.86 -19.53
C PRO A 158 8.43 18.10 -20.23
N CYS A 159 8.13 16.91 -20.75
CA CYS A 159 9.04 16.23 -21.64
C CYS A 159 9.30 17.21 -22.79
N ARG A 160 10.39 17.99 -22.69
CA ARG A 160 10.93 18.72 -23.84
C ARG A 160 11.15 17.63 -24.88
N HIS A 161 10.51 17.78 -26.04
CA HIS A 161 10.20 16.76 -27.08
C HIS A 161 8.78 16.15 -27.03
N VAL A 162 7.72 16.97 -27.09
CA VAL A 162 6.85 17.05 -28.29
C VAL A 162 6.28 18.47 -28.34
N LEU A 163 6.78 19.28 -29.27
CA LEU A 163 6.10 20.51 -29.67
C LEU A 163 4.84 20.15 -30.46
N TRP A 164 3.84 21.02 -30.35
CA TRP A 164 2.67 21.21 -31.23
C TRP A 164 1.37 20.48 -30.88
N PHE A 165 0.47 21.22 -30.21
CA PHE A 165 -0.92 21.37 -30.68
C PHE A 165 -0.92 21.55 -32.21
N PRO A 166 -2.00 21.17 -32.91
CA PRO A 166 -2.83 22.27 -33.37
C PRO A 166 -4.27 22.07 -32.93
N ALA A 167 -4.89 23.21 -32.64
CA ALA A 167 -6.33 23.35 -32.62
C ALA A 167 -6.92 22.94 -33.99
N SER A 168 -8.02 22.20 -33.95
CA SER A 168 -9.07 22.15 -34.97
C SER A 168 -10.37 21.85 -34.26
#